data_AF-A0A968F0A4-F1
#
_entry.id   AF-A0A968F0A4-F1
#
_cell.length_a   1.000
_cell.length_b   1.000
_cell.length_c   1.000
_cell.angle_alpha   90.00
_cell.angle_beta   90.00
_cell.angle_gamma   90.00
#
_symmetry.space_group_name_H-M   'P 1'
#
loop_
_entity.id
_entity.type
_entity.pdbx_description
1 polymer ?
#
loop_
_entity_poly.entity_id
_entity_poly.type
_entity_poly.pdbx_seq_one_letter_code
_entity_poly.pdbx_strand_id
1 'polypeptide(L)'
;MKFKIILVLSLVMMTTFTSNSDASQQVASPNGQLAIEFHFQSFETPFPSGEYLAYSIRYKDRVIFSPSPIQILLSEGNPIGMSLEVIDSYQRSINEVSEPIYGKTKFLRDHCNELHLLLIEKNEPFRQIKLVARAYDDAVAFRLSLPRQP
;
A
#
# COMPACT_ATOMS: atom_id res chain seq x y z
N MET A 1 -45.36 2.04 50.13
CA MET A 1 -46.43 1.57 49.23
C MET A 1 -45.97 1.75 47.79
N LYS A 2 -46.27 0.77 46.94
CA LYS A 2 -45.78 0.57 45.56
C LYS A 2 -46.35 1.63 44.61
N PHE A 3 -45.60 2.04 43.57
CA PHE A 3 -46.10 2.05 42.18
C PHE A 3 -44.92 2.09 41.19
N LYS A 4 -44.84 1.06 40.35
CA LYS A 4 -44.03 1.00 39.12
C LYS A 4 -44.71 1.85 38.04
N ILE A 5 -43.95 2.57 37.23
CA ILE A 5 -44.27 2.83 35.80
C ILE A 5 -42.95 2.86 35.03
N ILE A 6 -42.88 1.97 34.05
CA ILE A 6 -41.87 1.89 33.00
C ILE A 6 -42.40 2.74 31.84
N LEU A 7 -41.58 3.61 31.25
CA LEU A 7 -41.76 4.01 29.85
C LEU A 7 -40.39 4.28 29.20
N VAL A 8 -40.09 3.46 28.20
CA VAL A 8 -38.93 3.49 27.31
C VAL A 8 -39.17 4.55 26.24
N LEU A 9 -38.16 5.39 25.92
CA LEU A 9 -38.05 5.99 24.58
C LEU A 9 -36.62 6.42 24.24
N SER A 10 -35.95 5.59 23.45
CA SER A 10 -35.10 5.91 22.28
C SER A 10 -34.49 7.31 22.17
N LEU A 11 -33.15 7.40 22.08
CA LEU A 11 -32.43 7.68 20.82
C LEU A 11 -30.90 7.70 21.09
N VAL A 12 -30.25 6.53 21.00
CA VAL A 12 -28.78 6.48 20.92
C VAL A 12 -28.42 6.72 19.45
N MET A 13 -28.12 7.97 19.12
CA MET A 13 -27.63 8.37 17.81
C MET A 13 -26.16 7.95 17.71
N MET A 14 -25.95 6.68 17.38
CA MET A 14 -24.63 6.15 17.10
C MET A 14 -24.23 6.64 15.71
N THR A 15 -23.67 7.84 15.64
CA THR A 15 -23.08 8.37 14.41
C THR A 15 -21.86 7.54 14.08
N THR A 16 -22.04 6.56 13.21
CA THR A 16 -20.94 5.87 12.54
C THR A 16 -20.22 6.90 11.67
N PHE A 17 -19.09 7.41 12.16
CA PHE A 17 -18.12 8.09 11.32
C PHE A 17 -17.58 7.07 10.33
N THR A 18 -18.17 7.01 9.13
CA THR A 18 -17.54 6.38 7.98
C THR A 18 -16.53 7.38 7.43
N SER A 19 -15.31 7.32 7.94
CA SER A 19 -14.17 7.97 7.30
C SER A 19 -13.84 7.19 6.04
N ASN A 20 -14.43 7.55 4.91
CA ASN A 20 -13.84 7.24 3.60
C ASN A 20 -12.67 8.18 3.39
N SER A 21 -11.60 7.98 4.18
CA SER A 21 -10.29 8.46 3.79
C SER A 21 -9.80 7.53 2.69
N ASP A 22 -9.39 8.10 1.57
CA ASP A 22 -8.57 7.43 0.57
C ASP A 22 -7.31 6.92 1.32
N ALA A 23 -7.40 5.68 1.81
CA ALA A 23 -6.54 5.22 2.88
C ALA A 23 -5.17 4.89 2.29
N SER A 24 -4.13 5.56 2.78
CA SER A 24 -2.78 5.19 2.44
C SER A 24 -2.54 3.72 2.80
N GLN A 25 -1.86 3.01 1.91
CA GLN A 25 -1.57 1.59 2.07
C GLN A 25 -0.12 1.47 2.50
N GLN A 26 0.14 0.87 3.66
CA GLN A 26 1.49 0.79 4.20
C GLN A 26 1.84 -0.62 4.66
N VAL A 27 3.14 -0.95 4.62
CA VAL A 27 3.67 -2.15 5.26
C VAL A 27 4.93 -1.81 6.04
N ALA A 28 4.94 -2.20 7.31
CA ALA A 28 6.06 -2.01 8.22
C ALA A 28 6.87 -3.30 8.36
N SER A 29 8.15 -3.17 8.67
CA SER A 29 9.05 -4.27 8.98
C SER A 29 8.59 -5.05 10.22
N PRO A 30 9.02 -6.30 10.41
CA PRO A 30 8.68 -7.08 11.60
C PRO A 30 9.02 -6.37 12.93
N ASN A 31 10.11 -5.62 12.98
CA ASN A 31 10.50 -4.82 14.15
C ASN A 31 9.81 -3.43 14.23
N GLY A 32 8.99 -3.07 13.25
CA GLY A 32 8.25 -1.80 13.18
C GLY A 32 9.10 -0.56 12.92
N GLN A 33 10.41 -0.69 12.68
CA GLN A 33 11.30 0.46 12.50
C GLN A 33 11.38 0.94 11.06
N LEU A 34 11.07 0.13 10.06
CA LEU A 34 11.13 0.52 8.66
C LEU A 34 9.75 0.35 8.05
N ALA A 35 9.26 1.33 7.29
CA ALA A 35 7.97 1.22 6.62
C ALA A 35 8.02 1.86 5.24
N ILE A 36 7.31 1.23 4.30
CA ILE A 36 6.99 1.81 3.00
C ILE A 36 5.48 2.09 2.96
N GLU A 37 5.13 3.30 2.56
CA GLU A 37 3.76 3.80 2.45
C GLU A 37 3.48 4.18 0.99
N PHE A 38 2.28 3.83 0.52
CA PHE A 38 1.74 4.15 -0.78
C PHE A 38 0.50 5.03 -0.62
N HIS A 39 0.49 6.18 -1.28
CA HIS A 39 -0.62 7.12 -1.22
C HIS A 39 -0.77 7.88 -2.54
N PHE A 40 -1.98 8.34 -2.84
CA PHE A 40 -2.21 9.19 -4.00
C PHE A 40 -1.84 10.64 -3.67
N GLN A 41 -1.07 11.27 -4.56
CA GLN A 41 -0.65 12.66 -4.40
C GLN A 41 -0.51 13.31 -5.78
N SER A 42 -0.80 14.62 -5.84
CA SER A 42 -0.58 15.41 -7.05
C SER A 42 0.90 15.74 -7.23
N PHE A 43 1.41 15.53 -8.45
CA PHE A 43 2.73 15.95 -8.87
C PHE A 43 2.61 16.87 -10.08
N GLU A 44 3.59 17.76 -10.21
CA GLU A 44 3.78 18.62 -11.37
C GLU A 44 5.18 18.34 -11.93
N THR A 45 6.05 19.33 -12.04
CA THR A 45 7.38 19.17 -12.64
C THR A 45 8.31 18.24 -11.84
N PRO A 46 9.11 17.35 -12.48
CA PRO A 46 9.28 17.12 -13.92
C PRO A 46 8.26 16.16 -14.56
N PHE A 47 7.21 15.76 -13.85
CA PHE A 47 6.15 14.89 -14.34
C PHE A 47 5.02 15.74 -14.99
N PRO A 48 4.14 15.13 -15.81
CA PRO A 48 2.88 15.79 -16.18
C PRO A 48 2.05 16.12 -14.94
N SER A 49 1.32 17.24 -14.95
CA SER A 49 0.43 17.59 -13.85
C SER A 49 -0.67 16.54 -13.70
N GLY A 50 -0.75 15.90 -12.54
CA GLY A 50 -1.73 14.86 -12.29
C GLY A 50 -1.58 14.19 -10.93
N GLU A 51 -2.55 13.32 -10.59
CA GLU A 51 -2.50 12.47 -9.41
C GLU A 51 -1.79 11.15 -9.73
N TYR A 52 -0.78 10.83 -8.92
CA TYR A 52 0.04 9.63 -9.04
C TYR A 52 -0.01 8.83 -7.75
N LEU A 53 0.11 7.50 -7.86
CA LEU A 53 0.48 6.69 -6.73
C LEU A 53 1.95 7.00 -6.39
N ALA A 54 2.20 7.51 -5.20
CA ALA A 54 3.53 7.77 -4.69
C ALA A 54 3.90 6.77 -3.60
N TYR A 55 5.20 6.50 -3.49
CA TYR A 55 5.74 5.80 -2.33
C TYR A 55 6.59 6.74 -1.47
N SER A 56 6.57 6.52 -0.17
CA SER A 56 7.53 7.11 0.76
C SER A 56 8.09 6.04 1.68
N ILE A 57 9.31 6.26 2.19
CA ILE A 57 9.97 5.32 3.09
C ILE A 57 10.33 6.05 4.37
N ARG A 58 9.93 5.45 5.49
CA ARG A 58 10.27 5.91 6.82
C ARG A 58 11.15 4.90 7.54
N TYR A 59 12.16 5.42 8.22
CA TYR A 59 12.90 4.68 9.23
C TYR A 59 12.69 5.36 10.58
N LYS A 60 12.01 4.66 11.49
CA LYS A 60 11.46 5.13 12.76
C LYS A 60 10.50 6.30 12.48
N ASP A 61 10.77 7.45 13.07
CA ASP A 61 9.96 8.67 12.89
C ASP A 61 10.55 9.62 11.85
N ARG A 62 11.47 9.15 11.00
CA ARG A 62 12.13 9.97 9.98
C ARG A 62 11.82 9.46 8.58
N VAL A 63 11.37 10.36 7.71
CA VAL A 63 11.27 10.11 6.27
C VAL A 63 12.69 10.04 5.71
N ILE A 64 13.06 8.89 5.15
CA ILE A 64 14.35 8.68 4.48
C ILE A 64 14.21 8.70 2.95
N PHE A 65 12.99 8.50 2.45
CA PHE A 65 12.64 8.66 1.06
C PHE A 65 11.34 9.45 0.96
N SER A 66 11.43 10.67 0.45
CA SER A 66 10.28 11.56 0.26
C SER A 66 9.28 10.97 -0.73
N PRO A 67 8.00 11.37 -0.66
CA PRO A 67 6.97 10.93 -1.61
C PRO A 67 7.45 11.03 -3.05
N SER A 68 7.51 9.87 -3.73
CA SER A 68 8.04 9.73 -5.07
C SER A 68 7.04 9.01 -5.96
N PRO A 69 6.66 9.58 -7.12
CA PRO A 69 5.60 9.04 -7.96
C PRO A 69 6.06 7.76 -8.67
N ILE A 70 5.12 6.84 -8.87
CA ILE A 70 5.32 5.61 -9.62
C ILE A 70 4.71 5.76 -11.00
N GLN A 71 5.54 5.58 -12.04
CA GLN A 71 5.10 5.61 -13.44
C GLN A 71 5.91 4.62 -14.28
N ILE A 72 5.27 4.06 -15.30
CA ILE A 72 5.91 3.26 -16.35
C ILE A 72 5.72 3.99 -17.68
N LEU A 73 6.83 4.41 -18.28
CA LEU A 73 6.85 4.93 -19.64
C LEU A 73 6.93 3.75 -20.61
N LEU A 74 5.98 3.71 -21.53
CA LEU A 74 5.94 2.72 -22.61
C LEU A 74 6.62 3.30 -23.85
N SER A 75 7.24 2.44 -24.65
CA SER A 75 7.78 2.86 -25.95
C SER A 75 6.67 3.30 -26.91
N GLU A 76 5.48 2.70 -26.77
CA GLU A 76 4.29 3.03 -27.53
C GLU A 76 3.07 3.12 -26.60
N GLY A 77 2.16 4.05 -26.88
CA GLY A 77 0.95 4.28 -26.09
C GLY A 77 1.13 5.21 -24.90
N ASN A 78 0.06 5.37 -24.13
CA ASN A 78 0.04 6.27 -22.97
C ASN A 78 0.82 5.67 -21.79
N PRO A 79 1.60 6.49 -21.04
CA PRO A 79 2.21 6.06 -19.79
C PRO A 79 1.21 5.44 -18.82
N ILE A 80 1.69 4.54 -17.97
CA ILE A 80 0.90 3.97 -16.88
C ILE A 80 1.35 4.64 -15.57
N GLY A 81 0.41 5.10 -14.75
CA GLY A 81 0.74 5.64 -13.41
C GLY A 81 -0.13 6.81 -12.95
N MET A 82 -0.80 7.49 -13.88
CA MET A 82 -1.71 8.60 -13.57
C MET A 82 -3.13 8.08 -13.38
N SER A 83 -3.90 8.70 -12.48
CA SER A 83 -5.31 8.37 -12.24
C SER A 83 -5.53 6.87 -11.95
N LEU A 84 -4.65 6.27 -11.14
CA LEU A 84 -4.85 4.91 -10.64
C LEU A 84 -5.84 4.92 -9.46
N GLU A 85 -6.43 3.77 -9.19
CA GLU A 85 -7.17 3.48 -7.95
C GLU A 85 -6.79 2.12 -7.41
N VAL A 86 -6.85 1.95 -6.08
CA VAL A 86 -6.68 0.65 -5.41
C VAL A 86 -8.02 -0.06 -5.41
N ILE A 87 -8.09 -1.22 -6.07
CA ILE A 87 -9.31 -2.04 -6.12
C ILE A 87 -9.27 -3.25 -5.19
N ASP A 88 -8.08 -3.68 -4.79
CA ASP A 88 -7.90 -4.74 -3.79
C ASP A 88 -6.57 -4.57 -3.05
N SER A 89 -6.54 -4.97 -1.79
CA SER A 89 -5.32 -5.00 -0.99
C SER A 89 -5.32 -6.13 0.03
N TYR A 90 -4.17 -6.76 0.22
CA TYR A 90 -3.97 -7.71 1.31
C TYR A 90 -2.53 -7.71 1.80
N GLN A 91 -2.35 -8.12 3.05
CA GLN A 91 -1.04 -8.26 3.68
C GLN A 91 -0.80 -9.68 4.20
N ARG A 92 0.46 -10.09 4.24
CA ARG A 92 0.89 -11.31 4.92
C ARG A 92 2.28 -11.15 5.50
N SER A 93 2.63 -11.99 6.47
CA SER A 93 3.99 -12.09 7.01
C SER A 93 4.70 -13.32 6.45
N ILE A 94 5.99 -13.18 6.17
CA ILE A 94 6.90 -14.24 5.73
C ILE A 94 7.97 -14.39 6.80
N ASN A 95 8.22 -15.63 7.24
CA ASN A 95 9.29 -15.97 8.18
C ASN A 95 9.82 -17.37 7.85
N GLU A 96 10.72 -17.44 6.88
CA GLU A 96 11.24 -18.69 6.34
C GLU A 96 12.77 -18.75 6.52
N VAL A 97 13.31 -19.96 6.66
CA VAL A 97 14.75 -20.20 6.75
C VAL A 97 15.13 -21.25 5.72
N SER A 98 16.16 -20.97 4.92
CA SER A 98 16.68 -21.85 3.88
C SER A 98 18.21 -22.01 3.99
N GLU A 99 18.74 -23.14 3.54
CA GLU A 99 20.18 -23.43 3.48
C GLU A 99 20.63 -23.41 2.01
N PRO A 100 21.30 -22.33 1.54
CA PRO A 100 21.76 -22.24 0.16
C PRO A 100 22.91 -23.22 -0.08
N ILE A 101 22.99 -23.79 -1.30
CA ILE A 101 24.05 -24.73 -1.69
C ILE A 101 25.45 -24.07 -1.64
N TYR A 102 25.52 -22.78 -1.96
CA TYR A 102 26.73 -21.96 -1.88
C TYR A 102 26.35 -20.54 -1.48
N GLY A 103 27.24 -19.84 -0.76
CA GLY A 103 26.99 -18.46 -0.35
C GLY A 103 27.87 -17.99 0.79
N LYS A 104 27.62 -16.75 1.24
CA LYS A 104 28.33 -16.12 2.37
C LYS A 104 27.82 -16.54 3.74
N THR A 105 26.66 -17.21 3.81
CA THR A 105 26.02 -17.68 5.03
C THR A 105 25.53 -19.11 4.86
N LYS A 106 25.48 -19.86 5.95
CA LYS A 106 24.91 -21.22 6.00
C LYS A 106 23.37 -21.20 6.02
N PHE A 107 22.77 -20.20 6.68
CA PHE A 107 21.32 -20.06 6.76
C PHE A 107 20.90 -18.67 6.26
N LEU A 108 19.93 -18.66 5.34
CA LEU A 108 19.28 -17.46 4.83
C LEU A 108 17.88 -17.37 5.45
N ARG A 109 17.60 -16.25 6.12
CA ARG A 109 16.29 -15.99 6.72
C ARG A 109 15.53 -14.95 5.88
N ASP A 110 14.36 -15.32 5.37
CA ASP A 110 13.41 -14.41 4.72
C ASP A 110 12.34 -14.02 5.76
N HIS A 111 12.53 -12.87 6.41
CA HIS A 111 11.63 -12.37 7.45
C HIS A 111 11.16 -10.96 7.11
N CYS A 112 9.94 -10.85 6.61
CA CYS A 112 9.35 -9.58 6.20
C CYS A 112 7.83 -9.60 6.33
N ASN A 113 7.24 -8.40 6.36
CA ASN A 113 5.83 -8.25 6.02
C ASN A 113 5.70 -7.87 4.55
N GLU A 114 4.68 -8.38 3.89
CA GLU A 114 4.41 -8.21 2.46
C GLU A 114 3.01 -7.62 2.26
N LEU A 115 2.92 -6.59 1.42
CA LEU A 115 1.69 -5.94 0.97
C LEU A 115 1.51 -6.17 -0.52
N HIS A 116 0.30 -6.56 -0.89
CA HIS A 116 -0.15 -6.67 -2.27
C HIS A 116 -1.23 -5.63 -2.53
N LEU A 117 -1.08 -4.89 -3.62
CA LEU A 117 -2.09 -3.98 -4.14
C LEU A 117 -2.45 -4.39 -5.57
N LEU A 118 -3.75 -4.44 -5.84
CA LEU A 118 -4.28 -4.46 -7.19
C LEU A 118 -4.75 -3.05 -7.53
N LEU A 119 -4.16 -2.50 -8.59
CA LEU A 119 -4.41 -1.16 -9.08
C LEU A 119 -5.08 -1.24 -10.45
N ILE A 120 -5.95 -0.28 -10.75
CA ILE A 120 -6.52 -0.10 -12.09
C ILE A 120 -6.47 1.37 -12.47
N GLU A 121 -6.30 1.66 -13.76
CA GLU A 121 -6.49 3.01 -14.29
C GLU A 121 -7.97 3.38 -14.26
N LYS A 122 -8.30 4.60 -13.80
CA LYS A 122 -9.67 5.14 -13.79
C LYS A 122 -10.19 5.49 -15.20
N ASN A 123 -9.29 5.57 -16.19
CA ASN A 123 -9.60 5.91 -17.57
C ASN A 123 -9.26 4.75 -18.50
N GLU A 124 -9.89 4.71 -19.67
CA GLU A 124 -9.52 3.81 -20.77
C GLU A 124 -8.00 3.88 -21.02
N PRO A 125 -7.29 2.72 -21.14
CA PRO A 125 -7.83 1.38 -21.36
C PRO A 125 -8.08 0.54 -20.09
N PHE A 126 -8.21 1.17 -18.91
CA PHE A 126 -8.49 0.49 -17.63
C PHE A 126 -7.44 -0.59 -17.30
N ARG A 127 -6.16 -0.28 -17.54
CA ARG A 127 -5.09 -1.25 -17.37
C ARG A 127 -4.91 -1.62 -15.91
N GLN A 128 -4.73 -2.91 -15.65
CA GLN A 128 -4.45 -3.41 -14.31
C GLN A 128 -2.96 -3.45 -14.02
N ILE A 129 -2.57 -3.11 -12.79
CA ILE A 129 -1.20 -3.22 -12.29
C ILE A 129 -1.23 -3.93 -10.94
N LYS A 130 -0.34 -4.91 -10.77
CA LYS A 130 -0.09 -5.52 -9.46
C LYS A 130 1.16 -4.89 -8.86
N LEU A 131 1.04 -4.40 -7.64
CA LEU A 131 2.17 -3.93 -6.84
C LEU A 131 2.36 -4.87 -5.66
N VAL A 132 3.59 -5.35 -5.47
CA VAL A 132 3.97 -6.14 -4.29
C VAL A 132 5.11 -5.42 -3.59
N ALA A 133 4.93 -5.10 -2.31
CA ALA A 133 5.94 -4.48 -1.46
C ALA A 133 6.29 -5.41 -0.29
N ARG A 134 7.56 -5.43 0.09
CA ARG A 134 8.09 -6.16 1.25
C ARG A 134 8.89 -5.21 2.12
N ALA A 135 8.65 -5.28 3.43
CA ALA A 135 9.42 -4.58 4.44
C ALA A 135 10.16 -5.57 5.33
N TYR A 136 11.48 -5.55 5.22
CA TYR A 136 12.44 -6.24 6.09
C TYR A 136 12.90 -5.27 7.19
N ASP A 137 13.54 -5.79 8.24
CA ASP A 137 14.05 -4.97 9.34
C ASP A 137 15.12 -3.95 8.89
N ASP A 138 15.82 -4.22 7.78
CA ASP A 138 16.94 -3.45 7.25
C ASP A 138 16.76 -3.00 5.79
N ALA A 139 15.68 -3.40 5.12
CA ALA A 139 15.43 -3.09 3.72
C ALA A 139 13.94 -3.02 3.36
N VAL A 140 13.61 -2.28 2.32
CA VAL A 140 12.32 -2.39 1.63
C VAL A 140 12.55 -2.75 0.17
N ALA A 141 11.63 -3.52 -0.39
CA ALA A 141 11.62 -3.85 -1.81
C ALA A 141 10.19 -3.77 -2.33
N PHE A 142 10.00 -3.26 -3.54
CA PHE A 142 8.72 -3.38 -4.21
C PHE A 142 8.92 -3.69 -5.69
N ARG A 143 7.90 -4.28 -6.30
CA ARG A 143 7.85 -4.56 -7.73
C ARG A 143 6.49 -4.26 -8.30
N LEU A 144 6.47 -3.91 -9.59
CA LEU A 144 5.27 -3.79 -10.40
C LEU A 144 5.20 -4.96 -11.36
N SER A 145 4.00 -5.48 -11.58
CA SER A 145 3.72 -6.49 -12.60
C SER A 145 2.52 -6.05 -13.41
N LEU A 146 2.70 -6.04 -14.72
CA LEU A 146 1.64 -5.82 -15.70
C LEU A 146 1.11 -7.20 -16.13
N PRO A 147 -0.07 -7.63 -15.65
CA PRO A 147 -0.69 -8.86 -16.13
C PRO A 147 -1.00 -8.74 -17.62
N ARG A 148 -1.12 -9.88 -18.30
CA ARG A 148 -1.65 -9.93 -19.66
C ARG A 148 -3.06 -9.32 -19.64
N GLN A 149 -3.25 -8.30 -20.45
CA GLN A 149 -4.48 -7.53 -20.58
C GLN A 149 -4.77 -7.31 -22.09
N PRO A 150 -6.05 -7.19 -22.47
CA PRO A 150 -6.47 -7.05 -23.87
C PRO A 150 -5.95 -5.77 -24.54
#